data_AF-A0A7C0WV03-F1
#
_entry.id   AF-A0A7C0WV03-F1
#
_cell.length_a   1.000
_cell.length_b   1.000
_cell.length_c   1.000
_cell.angle_alpha   90.00
_cell.angle_beta   90.00
_cell.angle_gamma   90.00
#
_symmetry.space_group_name_H-M   'P 1'
#
loop_
_entity.id
_entity.type
_entity.pdbx_description
1 polymer ?
#
loop_
_entity_poly.entity_id
_entity_poly.type
_entity_poly.pdbx_seq_one_letter_code
_entity_poly.pdbx_strand_id
1 'polypeptide(L)'
;MTSPKIFVGLANYAELFKDPKVLVVLKNTLLHLAIMLAVVMPISYMLGFFLSQRLRGYRFFRTIFFTPSVLSAPALALIFLGVYLPDGILNHVLQSIGLESLTRVWLANTTTSLPAVIGADAWGAVGFYSVLFFVALSPKKSIYRQDMSLEKMWSAGTFNL
;
A
#
# COMPACT_ATOMS: atom_id res chain seq x y z
N MET A 1 -6.49 34.69 23.93
CA MET A 1 -5.11 35.06 24.31
C MET A 1 -4.15 34.09 23.61
N THR A 2 -3.61 34.45 22.45
CA THR A 2 -2.57 33.65 21.79
C THR A 2 -1.21 34.18 22.25
N SER A 3 -0.46 33.36 22.98
CA SER A 3 0.91 33.71 23.40
C SER A 3 1.77 34.03 22.16
N PRO A 4 2.61 35.09 22.18
CA PRO A 4 3.45 35.43 21.03
C PRO A 4 4.39 34.26 20.71
N LYS A 5 4.38 33.79 19.45
CA LYS A 5 5.24 32.69 19.00
C LYS A 5 6.66 33.21 18.80
N ILE A 6 7.58 32.78 19.65
CA ILE A 6 9.00 33.12 19.56
C ILE A 6 9.69 32.08 18.66
N PHE A 7 10.58 32.53 17.77
CA PHE A 7 11.41 31.62 16.98
C PHE A 7 12.48 30.99 17.88
N VAL A 8 12.41 29.67 18.07
CA VAL A 8 13.29 28.92 18.99
C VAL A 8 14.32 28.04 18.26
N GLY A 9 14.48 28.20 16.94
CA GLY A 9 15.41 27.41 16.15
C GLY A 9 15.17 25.90 16.27
N LEU A 10 16.22 25.14 16.62
CA LEU A 10 16.17 23.68 16.73
C LEU A 10 15.79 23.15 18.12
N ALA A 11 15.48 24.03 19.09
CA ALA A 11 15.22 23.63 20.47
C ALA A 11 14.06 22.61 20.58
N ASN A 12 12.97 22.82 19.83
CA ASN A 12 11.82 21.91 19.81
C ASN A 12 12.18 20.50 19.31
N TYR A 13 13.07 20.40 18.30
CA TYR A 13 13.49 19.10 17.77
C TYR A 13 14.39 18.37 18.77
N ALA A 14 15.34 19.10 19.40
CA ALA A 14 16.20 18.54 20.43
C ALA A 14 15.43 18.06 21.66
N GLU A 15 14.32 18.73 22.01
CA GLU A 15 13.40 18.30 23.06
C GLU A 15 12.59 17.08 22.64
N LEU A 16 12.11 17.02 21.39
CA LEU A 16 11.39 15.86 20.86
C LEU A 16 12.19 14.56 20.97
N PHE A 17 13.49 14.58 20.64
CA PHE A 17 14.33 13.39 20.73
C PHE A 17 14.61 12.91 22.16
N LYS A 18 14.32 13.74 23.18
CA LYS A 18 14.41 13.35 24.59
C LYS A 18 13.12 12.71 25.10
N ASP A 19 12.00 12.84 24.39
CA ASP A 19 10.73 12.24 24.79
C ASP A 19 10.73 10.73 24.46
N PRO A 20 10.61 9.83 25.47
CA PRO A 20 10.51 8.39 25.23
C PRO A 20 9.37 7.99 24.30
N LYS A 21 8.26 8.75 24.27
CA LYS A 21 7.13 8.47 23.37
C LYS A 21 7.52 8.64 21.91
N VAL A 22 8.35 9.63 21.59
CA VAL A 22 8.84 9.86 20.23
C VAL A 22 9.69 8.67 19.78
N LEU A 23 10.56 8.14 20.65
CA LEU A 23 11.36 6.95 20.34
C LEU A 23 10.48 5.72 20.07
N VAL A 24 9.40 5.55 20.83
CA VAL A 24 8.42 4.45 20.60
C VAL A 24 7.71 4.61 19.25
N VAL A 25 7.25 5.82 18.92
CA VAL A 25 6.60 6.10 17.63
C VAL A 25 7.57 5.86 16.48
N LEU A 26 8.82 6.34 16.59
CA LEU A 26 9.86 6.11 15.60
C LEU A 26 10.12 4.62 15.39
N LYS A 27 10.23 3.84 16.47
CA LYS A 27 10.40 2.38 16.40
C LYS A 27 9.22 1.72 15.68
N ASN A 28 7.98 2.11 16.02
CA ASN A 28 6.79 1.56 15.38
C ASN A 28 6.73 1.91 13.89
N THR A 29 7.08 3.14 13.51
CA THR A 29 7.16 3.58 12.11
C THR A 29 8.23 2.80 11.35
N LEU A 30 9.43 2.63 11.92
CA LEU A 30 10.49 1.84 11.29
C LEU A 30 10.10 0.38 11.13
N LEU A 31 9.45 -0.21 12.14
CA LEU A 31 8.94 -1.57 12.08
C LEU A 31 7.86 -1.71 11.00
N HIS A 32 6.95 -0.74 10.92
CA HIS A 32 5.92 -0.69 9.88
C HIS A 32 6.56 -0.65 8.49
N LEU A 33 7.50 0.26 8.25
CA LEU A 33 8.22 0.37 6.98
C LEU A 33 8.97 -0.92 6.64
N ALA A 34 9.67 -1.52 7.61
CA ALA A 34 10.40 -2.76 7.39
C ALA A 34 9.48 -3.91 6.98
N ILE A 35 8.32 -4.07 7.64
CA ILE A 35 7.35 -5.12 7.31
C ILE A 35 6.74 -4.87 5.93
N MET A 36 6.36 -3.63 5.61
CA MET A 36 5.84 -3.28 4.29
C MET A 36 6.84 -3.61 3.19
N LEU A 37 8.11 -3.24 3.36
CA LEU A 37 9.15 -3.55 2.39
C LEU A 37 9.43 -5.05 2.29
N ALA A 38 9.44 -5.78 3.41
CA ALA A 38 9.77 -7.19 3.42
C ALA A 38 8.62 -8.09 2.93
N VAL A 39 7.36 -7.69 3.14
CA VAL A 39 6.18 -8.54 2.88
C VAL A 39 5.36 -8.02 1.71
N VAL A 40 4.99 -6.74 1.73
CA VAL A 40 4.10 -6.18 0.69
C VAL A 40 4.84 -6.06 -0.63
N MET A 41 6.08 -5.59 -0.65
CA MET A 41 6.82 -5.42 -1.91
C MET A 41 6.99 -6.75 -2.70
N PRO A 42 7.43 -7.88 -2.09
CA PRO A 42 7.53 -9.14 -2.81
C PRO A 42 6.17 -9.66 -3.31
N ILE A 43 5.13 -9.61 -2.47
CA ILE A 43 3.78 -10.03 -2.85
C ILE A 43 3.28 -9.20 -4.03
N SER A 44 3.43 -7.88 -3.95
CA SER A 44 3.03 -6.97 -5.01
C SER A 44 3.79 -7.20 -6.30
N TYR A 45 5.10 -7.45 -6.23
CA TYR A 45 5.93 -7.78 -7.37
C TYR A 45 5.45 -9.08 -8.03
N MET A 46 5.23 -10.14 -7.26
CA MET A 46 4.74 -11.44 -7.77
C MET A 46 3.40 -11.29 -8.48
N LEU A 47 2.46 -10.56 -7.87
CA LEU A 47 1.16 -10.26 -8.49
C LEU A 47 1.31 -9.42 -9.76
N GLY A 48 2.15 -8.37 -9.74
CA GLY A 48 2.40 -7.53 -10.90
C GLY A 48 3.03 -8.30 -12.06
N PHE A 49 3.98 -9.19 -11.76
CA PHE A 49 4.58 -10.11 -12.73
C PHE A 49 3.57 -11.10 -13.29
N PHE A 50 2.72 -11.70 -12.45
CA PHE A 50 1.65 -12.59 -12.91
C PHE A 50 0.69 -11.87 -13.87
N LEU A 51 0.30 -10.64 -13.53
CA LEU A 51 -0.55 -9.82 -14.39
C LEU A 51 0.14 -9.44 -15.71
N SER A 52 1.47 -9.25 -15.72
CA SER A 52 2.21 -8.83 -16.92
C SER A 52 2.26 -9.90 -17.99
N GLN A 53 2.14 -11.18 -17.60
CA GLN A 53 2.03 -12.32 -18.52
C GLN A 53 0.72 -12.35 -19.31
N ARG A 54 -0.29 -11.56 -18.91
CA ARG A 54 -1.62 -11.48 -19.58
C ARG A 54 -2.30 -12.84 -19.78
N LEU A 55 -2.20 -13.70 -18.78
CA LEU A 55 -2.87 -15.00 -18.76
C LEU A 55 -4.41 -14.86 -18.90
N ARG A 56 -5.09 -15.94 -19.29
CA ARG A 56 -6.55 -15.95 -19.40
C ARG A 56 -7.18 -15.52 -18.06
N GLY A 57 -8.05 -14.51 -18.10
CA GLY A 57 -8.68 -13.94 -16.89
C GLY A 57 -7.93 -12.78 -16.24
N TYR A 58 -6.77 -12.33 -16.76
CA TYR A 58 -5.99 -11.25 -16.13
C TYR A 58 -6.77 -9.96 -15.87
N ARG A 59 -7.76 -9.62 -16.72
CA ARG A 59 -8.59 -8.41 -16.55
C ARG A 59 -9.44 -8.49 -15.28
N PHE A 60 -9.99 -9.68 -14.98
CA PHE A 60 -10.80 -9.90 -13.79
C PHE A 60 -9.96 -9.81 -12.52
N PHE A 61 -8.83 -10.53 -12.48
CA PHE A 61 -7.89 -10.45 -11.36
C PHE A 61 -7.36 -9.03 -11.16
N ARG A 62 -7.01 -8.33 -12.24
CA ARG A 62 -6.58 -6.93 -12.17
C ARG A 62 -7.62 -6.05 -11.50
N THR A 63 -8.90 -6.20 -11.83
CA THR A 63 -9.96 -5.40 -11.20
C THR A 63 -10.05 -5.69 -9.71
N ILE A 64 -10.14 -6.97 -9.31
CA ILE A 64 -10.29 -7.36 -7.90
C ILE A 64 -9.13 -6.85 -7.04
N PHE A 65 -7.89 -7.05 -7.50
CA PHE A 65 -6.72 -6.62 -6.74
C PHE A 65 -6.57 -5.10 -6.74
N PHE A 66 -7.12 -4.39 -7.73
CA PHE A 66 -7.04 -2.93 -7.80
C PHE A 66 -8.14 -2.22 -7.01
N THR A 67 -9.34 -2.79 -6.90
CA THR A 67 -10.45 -2.21 -6.14
C THR A 67 -10.06 -1.63 -4.77
N PRO A 68 -9.32 -2.32 -3.89
CA PRO A 68 -8.96 -1.77 -2.58
C PRO A 68 -8.05 -0.52 -2.68
N SER A 69 -7.22 -0.42 -3.70
CA SER A 69 -6.26 0.68 -3.86
C SER A 69 -6.88 2.01 -4.32
N VAL A 70 -8.13 2.00 -4.76
CA VAL A 70 -8.87 3.21 -5.16
C VAL A 70 -9.43 3.95 -3.94
N LEU A 71 -9.48 3.29 -2.78
CA LEU A 71 -10.00 3.86 -1.55
C LEU A 71 -9.01 4.88 -0.97
N SER A 72 -9.55 5.98 -0.44
CA SER A 72 -8.75 6.95 0.33
C SER A 72 -8.31 6.35 1.67
N ALA A 73 -7.20 6.84 2.23
CA ALA A 73 -6.71 6.36 3.52
C ALA A 73 -7.76 6.45 4.66
N PRO A 74 -8.56 7.54 4.78
CA PRO A 74 -9.64 7.58 5.77
C PRO A 74 -10.74 6.53 5.52
N ALA A 75 -11.11 6.28 4.25
CA ALA A 75 -12.12 5.28 3.92
C ALA A 75 -11.65 3.86 4.26
N LEU A 76 -10.39 3.55 3.96
CA LEU A 76 -9.74 2.30 4.35
C LEU A 76 -9.77 2.11 5.88
N ALA A 77 -9.42 3.17 6.63
CA ALA A 77 -9.46 3.14 8.08
C ALA A 77 -10.86 2.86 8.64
N LEU A 78 -11.91 3.44 8.06
CA LEU A 78 -13.30 3.19 8.49
C LEU A 78 -13.75 1.75 8.21
N ILE A 79 -13.38 1.19 7.06
CA ILE A 79 -13.68 -0.22 6.74
C ILE A 79 -13.01 -1.14 7.75
N PHE A 80 -11.71 -0.96 7.96
CA PHE A 80 -10.95 -1.83 8.87
C PHE A 80 -11.29 -1.58 10.34
N LEU A 81 -11.73 -0.37 10.71
CA LEU A 81 -12.32 -0.14 12.03
C LEU A 81 -13.49 -1.10 12.25
N GLY A 82 -14.42 -1.21 11.30
CA GLY A 82 -15.53 -2.16 11.36
C GLY A 82 -15.08 -3.62 11.38
N VAL A 83 -14.07 -3.99 10.58
CA VAL A 83 -13.49 -5.34 10.57
C VAL A 83 -12.90 -5.72 11.92
N TYR A 84 -12.25 -4.77 12.59
CA TYR A 84 -11.53 -4.95 13.85
C TYR A 84 -12.34 -4.65 15.11
N LEU A 85 -13.63 -4.33 14.98
CA LEU A 85 -14.52 -4.23 16.14
C LEU A 85 -14.57 -5.55 16.92
N PRO A 86 -14.90 -5.52 18.22
CA PRO A 86 -15.10 -6.74 19.01
C PRO A 86 -16.09 -7.71 18.36
N ASP A 87 -17.22 -7.19 17.85
CA ASP A 87 -18.23 -7.93 17.07
C ASP A 87 -18.03 -7.76 15.56
N GLY A 88 -16.78 -7.53 15.14
CA GLY A 88 -16.40 -7.29 13.76
C GLY A 88 -16.26 -8.57 12.95
N ILE A 89 -16.11 -8.41 11.63
CA ILE A 89 -15.97 -9.51 10.67
C ILE A 89 -14.83 -10.45 11.05
N LEU A 90 -13.68 -9.90 11.49
CA LEU A 90 -12.52 -10.74 11.80
C LEU A 90 -12.79 -11.69 12.97
N ASN A 91 -13.41 -11.20 14.05
CA ASN A 91 -13.72 -12.05 15.20
C ASN A 91 -14.83 -13.05 14.88
N HIS A 92 -15.85 -12.67 14.11
CA HIS A 92 -16.88 -13.61 13.67
C HIS A 92 -16.31 -14.74 12.80
N VAL A 93 -15.40 -14.42 11.88
CA VAL A 93 -14.72 -15.43 11.06
C VAL A 93 -13.90 -16.36 11.95
N LEU A 94 -13.11 -15.84 12.90
CA LEU A 94 -12.33 -16.65 13.83
C LEU A 94 -13.22 -17.58 14.67
N GLN A 95 -14.37 -17.11 15.14
CA GLN A 95 -15.33 -17.95 15.88
C GLN A 95 -15.89 -19.06 15.00
N SER A 96 -16.31 -18.73 13.77
CA SER A 96 -16.93 -19.69 12.84
C SER A 96 -16.02 -20.87 12.48
N ILE A 97 -14.69 -20.66 12.51
CA ILE A 97 -13.69 -21.68 12.21
C ILE A 97 -13.08 -22.34 13.47
N GLY A 98 -13.67 -22.09 14.65
CA GLY A 98 -13.25 -22.70 15.91
C GLY A 98 -11.99 -22.08 16.55
N LEU A 99 -11.57 -20.89 16.11
CA LEU A 99 -10.42 -20.14 16.64
C LEU A 99 -10.85 -19.03 17.61
N GLU A 100 -11.87 -19.29 18.42
CA GLU A 100 -12.45 -18.34 19.37
C GLU A 100 -11.40 -17.77 20.35
N SER A 101 -10.41 -18.59 20.73
CA SER A 101 -9.29 -18.20 21.60
C SER A 101 -8.40 -17.09 21.03
N LEU A 102 -8.44 -16.85 19.71
CA LEU A 102 -7.68 -15.80 19.06
C LEU A 102 -8.47 -14.48 18.94
N THR A 103 -9.76 -14.49 19.24
CA THR A 103 -10.61 -13.28 19.20
C THR A 103 -10.14 -12.28 20.25
N ARG A 104 -10.13 -11.01 19.89
CA ARG A 104 -9.61 -9.93 20.76
C ARG A 104 -10.10 -8.56 20.30
N VAL A 105 -9.85 -7.56 21.13
CA VAL A 105 -10.00 -6.15 20.75
C VAL A 105 -8.71 -5.68 20.07
N TRP A 106 -8.66 -5.82 18.74
CA TRP A 106 -7.45 -5.67 17.93
C TRP A 106 -6.75 -4.32 18.10
N LEU A 107 -7.52 -3.23 18.12
CA LEU A 107 -7.00 -1.86 18.17
C LEU A 107 -6.72 -1.35 19.58
N ALA A 108 -7.29 -1.97 20.62
CA ALA A 108 -7.12 -1.53 22.01
C ALA A 108 -5.96 -2.20 22.75
N ASN A 109 -5.40 -3.28 22.20
CA ASN A 109 -4.27 -3.99 22.79
C ASN A 109 -2.95 -3.53 22.13
N THR A 110 -1.97 -3.19 22.96
CA THR A 110 -0.66 -2.65 22.55
C THR A 110 0.17 -3.60 21.70
N THR A 111 -0.07 -4.91 21.80
CA THR A 111 0.66 -5.93 21.03
C THR A 111 0.06 -6.19 19.66
N THR A 112 -1.24 -5.92 19.48
CA THR A 112 -1.99 -6.29 18.26
C THR A 112 -2.39 -5.08 17.43
N SER A 113 -2.39 -3.88 18.01
CA SER A 113 -2.79 -2.66 17.32
C SER A 113 -1.88 -2.33 16.14
N LEU A 114 -0.56 -2.42 16.33
CA LEU A 114 0.39 -2.18 15.24
C LEU A 114 0.22 -3.22 14.11
N PRO A 115 0.25 -4.55 14.36
CA PRO A 115 -0.05 -5.54 13.31
C PRO A 115 -1.39 -5.33 12.60
N ALA A 116 -2.45 -4.94 13.31
CA ALA A 116 -3.76 -4.68 12.73
C ALA A 116 -3.73 -3.49 11.76
N VAL A 117 -3.05 -2.39 12.15
CA VAL A 117 -2.86 -1.22 11.29
C VAL A 117 -2.03 -1.58 10.05
N ILE A 118 -0.92 -2.32 10.24
CA ILE A 118 -0.09 -2.80 9.13
C ILE A 118 -0.89 -3.67 8.18
N GLY A 119 -1.73 -4.59 8.68
CA GLY A 119 -2.57 -5.45 7.86
C GLY A 119 -3.59 -4.68 7.02
N ALA A 120 -4.21 -3.64 7.59
CA ALA A 120 -5.14 -2.78 6.89
C ALA A 120 -4.45 -2.00 5.76
N ASP A 121 -3.30 -1.38 6.07
CA ASP A 121 -2.53 -0.62 5.11
C ASP A 121 -1.97 -1.52 4.00
N ALA A 122 -1.45 -2.70 4.36
CA ALA A 122 -0.97 -3.71 3.42
C ALA A 122 -2.04 -4.14 2.42
N TRP A 123 -3.29 -4.33 2.86
CA TRP A 123 -4.39 -4.71 1.98
C TRP A 123 -4.65 -3.67 0.86
N GLY A 124 -4.59 -2.38 1.19
CA GLY A 124 -4.69 -1.31 0.19
C GLY A 124 -3.44 -1.20 -0.69
N ALA A 125 -2.27 -1.28 -0.05
CA ALA A 125 -0.98 -1.10 -0.70
C ALA A 125 -0.64 -2.20 -1.72
N VAL A 126 -0.99 -3.46 -1.43
CA VAL A 126 -0.67 -4.58 -2.32
C VAL A 126 -1.22 -4.33 -3.72
N GLY A 127 -2.49 -3.93 -3.82
CA GLY A 127 -3.16 -3.64 -5.09
C GLY A 127 -2.50 -2.52 -5.89
N PHE A 128 -2.14 -1.43 -5.21
CA PHE A 128 -1.50 -0.27 -5.82
C PHE A 128 -0.14 -0.64 -6.41
N TYR A 129 0.74 -1.24 -5.59
CA TYR A 129 2.09 -1.59 -6.02
C TYR A 129 2.10 -2.69 -7.08
N SER A 130 1.16 -3.65 -7.04
CA SER A 130 1.03 -4.66 -8.11
C SER A 130 0.77 -4.05 -9.47
N VAL A 131 -0.04 -2.98 -9.56
CA VAL A 131 -0.28 -2.29 -10.84
C VAL A 131 0.96 -1.56 -11.31
N LEU A 132 1.71 -0.92 -10.41
CA LEU A 132 2.98 -0.28 -10.78
C LEU A 132 3.97 -1.30 -11.33
N PHE A 133 4.14 -2.45 -10.67
CA PHE A 133 4.99 -3.54 -11.16
C PHE A 133 4.47 -4.12 -12.48
N PHE A 134 3.15 -4.31 -12.62
CA PHE A 134 2.54 -4.74 -13.87
C PHE A 134 2.89 -3.82 -15.03
N VAL A 135 2.78 -2.50 -14.84
CA VAL A 135 3.13 -1.51 -15.88
C VAL A 135 4.63 -1.53 -16.18
N ALA A 136 5.47 -1.62 -15.15
CA ALA A 136 6.93 -1.66 -15.29
C ALA A 136 7.42 -2.92 -16.02
N LEU A 137 6.80 -4.08 -15.74
CA LEU A 137 7.17 -5.37 -16.31
C LEU A 137 6.47 -5.65 -17.65
N SER A 138 5.42 -4.90 -17.98
CA SER A 138 4.68 -5.10 -19.23
C SER A 138 5.55 -4.75 -20.45
N PRO A 139 5.58 -5.60 -21.49
CA PRO A 139 6.36 -5.30 -22.69
C PRO A 139 5.89 -3.99 -23.36
N LYS A 140 6.80 -3.05 -23.57
CA LYS A 140 6.57 -1.77 -24.28
C LYS A 140 6.42 -1.96 -25.81
N LYS A 141 5.65 -2.95 -26.27
CA LYS A 141 5.58 -3.32 -27.70
C LYS A 141 4.99 -2.22 -28.60
N SER A 142 4.23 -1.27 -28.07
CA SER A 142 3.62 -0.20 -28.88
C SER A 142 4.54 0.98 -29.14
N ILE A 143 5.40 1.36 -28.19
CA ILE A 143 6.33 2.50 -28.31
C ILE A 143 7.37 2.19 -29.40
N TYR A 144 8.00 1.01 -29.34
CA TYR A 144 8.95 0.57 -30.37
C TYR A 144 8.32 0.46 -31.77
N ARG A 145 7.03 0.14 -31.89
CA ARG A 145 6.34 0.10 -33.19
C ARG A 145 6.12 1.50 -33.77
N GLN A 146 5.83 2.48 -32.94
CA GLN A 146 5.70 3.87 -33.38
C GLN A 146 7.05 4.44 -33.80
N ASP A 147 8.10 4.24 -33.00
CA ASP A 147 9.45 4.72 -33.35
C ASP A 147 9.95 4.10 -34.67
N MET A 148 9.80 2.78 -34.84
CA MET A 148 10.10 2.12 -36.13
C MET A 148 9.24 2.65 -37.29
N SER A 149 7.97 2.99 -37.06
CA SER A 149 7.12 3.55 -38.12
C SER A 149 7.56 4.96 -38.50
N LEU A 150 7.93 5.79 -37.52
CA LEU A 150 8.42 7.14 -37.74
C LEU A 150 9.77 7.10 -38.47
N GLU A 151 10.71 6.24 -38.04
CA GLU A 151 11.97 6.03 -38.76
C GLU A 151 11.76 5.56 -40.20
N LYS A 152 10.83 4.62 -40.42
CA LYS A 152 10.45 4.20 -41.78
C LYS A 152 9.89 5.37 -42.59
N MET A 153 9.04 6.21 -42.01
CA MET A 153 8.47 7.39 -42.67
C MET A 153 9.54 8.44 -43.01
N TRP A 154 10.52 8.65 -42.12
CA TRP A 154 11.70 9.48 -42.37
C TRP A 154 12.57 8.92 -43.50
N SER A 155 12.86 7.62 -43.48
CA SER A 155 13.66 6.96 -44.52
C SER A 155 12.97 6.87 -45.89
N ALA A 156 11.65 6.86 -45.90
CA ALA A 156 10.84 6.75 -47.12
C ALA A 156 10.50 8.11 -47.75
N GLY A 157 10.94 9.24 -47.16
CA GLY A 157 10.68 10.58 -47.70
C GLY A 157 9.20 10.96 -47.73
N THR A 158 8.37 10.31 -46.91
CA THR A 158 6.89 10.43 -46.97
C THR A 158 6.31 11.69 -46.32
N PHE A 159 7.15 12.53 -45.71
CA PHE A 159 6.75 13.85 -45.21
C PHE A 159 6.99 14.91 -46.29
N ASN A 160 6.12 14.92 -47.31
CA ASN A 160 5.95 16.14 -48.13
C ASN A 160 4.90 17.00 -47.43
N LEU A 161 5.32 18.16 -46.92
CA LEU A 161 4.44 19.22 -46.41
C LEU A 161 3.67 19.89 -47.55
#